data_AF-A0A348WMA0-F1
#
_entry.id   AF-A0A348WMA0-F1
#
_cell.length_a   1.000
_cell.length_b   1.000
_cell.length_c   1.000
_cell.angle_alpha   90.00
_cell.angle_beta   90.00
_cell.angle_gamma   90.00
#
_symmetry.space_group_name_H-M   'P 1'
#
loop_
_entity.id
_entity.type
_entity.pdbx_description
1 polymer ?
#
loop_
_entity_poly.entity_id
_entity_poly.type
_entity_poly.pdbx_seq_one_letter_code
_entity_poly.pdbx_strand_id
1 'polypeptide(L)'
;MVLKISRWTLLTLLCSLVLTACSIPEPPQQSVGTNITNQQVQAHQTRLQRINRWQLSGRFALTEIKSNSKDSAYLSWRSSPQQQDIVITHPLRGELAHLNISAQVATIKVDGEQVQSRSARDLLYQ
;
A
#
# COMPACT_ATOMS: atom_id res chain seq x y z
N MET A 1 39.31 -28.44 0.99
CA MET A 1 38.83 -29.22 2.15
C MET A 1 37.31 -29.09 2.17
N VAL A 2 36.58 -30.06 1.60
CA VAL A 2 35.12 -29.98 1.43
C VAL A 2 34.48 -30.47 2.73
N LEU A 3 33.84 -29.57 3.47
CA LEU A 3 33.18 -29.89 4.74
C LEU A 3 32.07 -30.92 4.47
N LYS A 4 32.24 -32.15 4.95
CA LYS A 4 31.27 -33.24 4.81
C LYS A 4 30.16 -33.02 5.86
N ILE A 5 29.23 -32.11 5.55
CA ILE A 5 28.13 -31.74 6.44
C ILE A 5 27.17 -32.92 6.53
N SER A 6 27.05 -33.49 7.73
CA SER A 6 26.14 -34.61 8.00
C SER A 6 24.69 -34.19 7.76
N ARG A 7 23.88 -35.07 7.15
CA ARG A 7 22.45 -34.83 6.87
C ARG A 7 21.67 -34.47 8.14
N TRP A 8 22.13 -34.95 9.29
CA TRP A 8 21.57 -34.63 10.60
C TRP A 8 21.85 -33.19 11.02
N THR A 9 23.05 -32.68 10.77
CA THR A 9 23.42 -31.28 11.05
C THR A 9 22.63 -30.31 10.18
N LEU A 10 22.35 -30.69 8.94
CA LEU A 10 21.49 -29.91 8.05
C LEU A 10 20.04 -29.89 8.52
N LEU A 11 19.53 -31.04 9.00
CA LEU A 11 18.16 -31.16 9.53
C LEU A 11 17.99 -30.32 10.80
N THR A 12 18.95 -30.36 11.72
CA THR A 12 18.90 -29.56 12.96
C THR A 12 18.97 -28.07 12.66
N LEU A 13 19.81 -27.66 11.69
CA LEU A 13 19.91 -26.27 11.26
C LEU A 13 18.59 -25.78 10.66
N LEU A 14 17.99 -26.59 9.77
CA LEU A 14 16.71 -26.26 9.14
C LEU A 14 15.58 -26.15 10.18
N CYS A 15 15.52 -27.08 11.14
CA CYS A 15 14.54 -27.02 12.22
C CYS A 15 14.72 -25.74 13.05
N SER A 16 15.95 -25.39 13.44
CA SER A 16 16.20 -24.16 14.20
C SER A 16 15.77 -22.88 13.46
N LEU A 17 15.93 -22.85 12.13
CA LEU A 17 15.52 -21.72 11.29
C LEU A 17 13.99 -21.56 11.23
N VAL A 18 13.26 -22.67 11.20
CA VAL A 18 11.78 -22.67 11.18
C VAL A 18 11.22 -22.24 12.54
N LEU A 19 11.86 -22.60 13.66
CA LEU A 19 11.41 -22.18 15.00
C LEU A 19 11.53 -20.66 15.23
N THR A 20 12.51 -19.98 14.60
CA THR A 20 12.66 -18.52 14.74
C THR A 20 11.68 -17.70 13.89
N ALA A 21 11.00 -18.32 12.92
CA ALA A 21 10.09 -17.61 12.02
C ALA A 21 8.75 -17.21 12.67
N CYS A 22 8.36 -17.85 13.78
CA CYS A 22 7.09 -17.58 14.47
C CYS A 22 7.16 -16.42 15.48
N SER A 23 8.32 -15.80 15.70
CA SER A 23 8.44 -14.69 16.67
C SER A 23 8.29 -13.31 16.02
N ILE A 24 7.38 -13.15 15.06
CA ILE A 24 7.06 -11.82 14.54
C ILE A 24 6.46 -11.04 15.72
N PRO A 25 7.17 -10.02 16.27
CA PRO A 25 6.65 -9.27 17.39
C PRO A 25 5.39 -8.54 16.94
N GLU A 26 4.37 -8.52 17.79
CA GLU A 26 3.23 -7.66 17.57
C GLU A 26 3.75 -6.22 17.42
N PRO A 27 3.31 -5.47 16.37
CA PRO A 27 3.74 -4.10 16.21
C PRO A 27 3.42 -3.33 17.51
N PRO A 28 4.35 -2.50 18.00
CA PRO A 28 4.16 -1.81 19.27
C PRO A 28 2.83 -1.07 19.26
N GLN A 29 2.02 -1.28 20.30
CA GLN A 29 0.74 -0.59 20.45
C GLN A 29 0.98 0.92 20.37
N GLN A 30 0.36 1.56 19.38
CA GLN A 30 0.46 3.00 19.22
C GLN A 30 -0.22 3.66 20.41
N SER A 31 0.55 4.38 21.22
CA SER A 31 0.01 5.14 22.34
C SER A 31 -0.98 6.17 21.82
N VAL A 32 -2.25 6.03 22.18
CA VAL A 32 -3.28 7.02 21.85
C VAL A 32 -2.99 8.27 22.68
N GLY A 33 -2.51 9.33 22.02
CA GLY A 33 -2.24 10.59 22.70
C GLY A 33 -3.56 11.21 23.17
N THR A 34 -3.78 11.24 24.48
CA THR A 34 -5.02 11.77 25.08
C THR A 34 -5.04 13.29 25.23
N ASN A 35 -3.92 13.97 24.94
CA ASN A 35 -3.75 15.42 25.04
C ASN A 35 -2.92 15.97 23.86
N ILE A 36 -3.46 15.87 22.64
CA ILE A 36 -2.83 16.42 21.45
C ILE A 36 -3.10 17.93 21.40
N THR A 37 -2.04 18.74 21.47
CA THR A 37 -2.14 20.20 21.31
C THR A 37 -2.11 20.60 19.84
N ASN A 38 -2.68 21.76 19.51
CA ASN A 38 -2.61 22.33 18.16
C ASN A 38 -1.17 22.50 17.66
N GLN A 39 -0.23 22.82 18.55
CA GLN A 39 1.19 22.93 18.20
C GLN A 39 1.79 21.58 17.76
N GLN A 40 1.40 20.48 18.42
CA GLN A 40 1.84 19.14 18.03
C GLN A 40 1.28 18.73 16.66
N VAL A 41 0.00 19.05 16.39
CA VAL A 41 -0.62 18.83 15.07
C VAL A 41 0.12 19.63 14.00
N GLN A 42 0.39 20.92 14.24
CA GLN A 42 1.08 21.76 13.28
C GLN A 42 2.50 21.27 13.02
N ALA A 43 3.25 20.88 14.06
CA ALA A 43 4.59 20.32 13.91
C ALA A 43 4.58 19.00 13.12
N HIS A 44 3.56 18.17 13.32
CA HIS A 44 3.35 16.94 12.55
C HIS A 44 3.04 17.27 11.07
N GLN A 45 2.14 18.20 10.81
CA GLN A 45 1.79 18.58 9.44
C GLN A 45 2.97 19.18 8.67
N THR A 46 3.76 20.04 9.32
CA THR A 46 5.02 20.57 8.76
C THR A 46 6.05 19.47 8.50
N ARG A 47 6.01 18.37 9.28
CA ARG A 47 6.85 17.19 9.01
C ARG A 47 6.36 16.44 7.77
N LEU A 48 5.06 16.20 7.65
CA LEU A 48 4.46 15.54 6.48
C LEU A 48 4.68 16.33 5.19
N GLN A 49 4.54 17.66 5.23
CA GLN A 49 4.75 18.55 4.09
C GLN A 49 6.17 18.50 3.52
N ARG A 50 7.16 18.04 4.30
CA ARG A 50 8.54 17.85 3.82
C ARG A 50 8.75 16.52 3.09
N ILE A 51 7.77 15.61 3.14
CA ILE A 51 7.81 14.31 2.48
C ILE A 51 7.31 14.48 1.04
N ASN A 52 8.25 14.75 0.13
CA ASN A 52 7.95 14.99 -1.28
C ASN A 52 7.77 13.70 -2.10
N ARG A 53 8.21 12.56 -1.56
CA ARG A 53 8.07 11.25 -2.20
C ARG A 53 7.62 10.25 -1.15
N TRP A 54 6.55 9.54 -1.45
CA TRP A 54 6.00 8.54 -0.55
C TRP A 54 5.33 7.42 -1.33
N GLN A 55 5.19 6.28 -0.66
CA GLN A 55 4.46 5.14 -1.18
C GLN A 55 3.54 4.59 -0.10
N LEU A 56 2.35 4.17 -0.51
CA LEU A 56 1.36 3.49 0.31
C LEU A 56 0.98 2.21 -0.41
N SER A 57 1.04 1.08 0.30
CA SER A 57 0.50 -0.18 -0.19
C SER A 57 -0.33 -0.83 0.90
N GLY A 58 -1.42 -1.48 0.53
CA GLY A 58 -2.30 -2.10 1.51
C GLY A 58 -3.52 -2.74 0.88
N ARG A 59 -4.26 -3.49 1.70
CA ARG A 59 -5.55 -4.06 1.34
C ARG A 59 -6.65 -3.18 1.92
N PHE A 60 -7.70 -2.95 1.13
CA PHE A 60 -8.86 -2.20 1.56
C PHE A 60 -10.14 -2.97 1.19
N ALA A 61 -11.21 -2.71 1.94
CA ALA A 61 -12.53 -3.27 1.67
C ALA A 61 -13.32 -2.30 0.77
N LEU A 62 -13.93 -2.86 -0.26
CA LEU A 62 -14.87 -2.18 -1.16
C LEU A 62 -16.28 -2.64 -0.78
N THR A 63 -17.19 -1.70 -0.56
CA THR A 63 -18.61 -2.01 -0.40
C THR A 63 -19.38 -1.24 -1.46
N GLU A 64 -19.98 -1.95 -2.41
CA GLU A 64 -20.83 -1.33 -3.41
C GLU A 64 -22.22 -1.11 -2.81
N ILE A 65 -22.62 0.16 -2.69
CA ILE A 65 -23.84 0.53 -1.97
C ILE A 65 -25.10 0.01 -2.68
N LYS A 66 -25.12 -0.02 -4.01
CA LYS A 66 -26.30 -0.41 -4.80
C LYS A 66 -26.58 -1.91 -4.77
N SER A 67 -25.54 -2.73 -4.92
CA SER A 67 -25.65 -4.19 -4.94
C SER A 67 -25.48 -4.84 -3.56
N ASN A 68 -25.05 -4.05 -2.56
CA ASN A 68 -24.58 -4.52 -1.25
C ASN A 68 -23.47 -5.57 -1.35
N SER A 69 -22.71 -5.56 -2.46
CA SER A 69 -21.57 -6.44 -2.63
C SER A 69 -20.41 -5.97 -1.77
N LYS A 70 -19.70 -6.92 -1.15
CA LYS A 70 -18.49 -6.67 -0.37
C LYS A 70 -17.35 -7.37 -1.07
N ASP A 71 -16.31 -6.61 -1.34
CA ASP A 71 -15.10 -7.12 -1.96
C ASP A 71 -13.87 -6.55 -1.25
N SER A 72 -12.69 -7.05 -1.59
CA SER A 72 -11.43 -6.49 -1.13
C SER A 72 -10.45 -6.36 -2.27
N ALA A 73 -9.76 -5.23 -2.31
CA ALA A 73 -8.75 -4.96 -3.31
C ALA A 73 -7.44 -4.53 -2.65
N TYR A 74 -6.38 -4.57 -3.43
CA TYR A 74 -5.06 -4.10 -3.06
C TYR A 74 -4.82 -2.75 -3.73
N LEU A 75 -4.31 -1.80 -2.94
CA LEU A 75 -3.88 -0.49 -3.38
C LEU A 75 -2.35 -0.47 -3.42
N SER A 76 -1.79 0.03 -4.52
CA SER A 76 -0.41 0.48 -4.61
C SER A 76 -0.41 1.93 -5.09
N TRP A 77 0.03 2.84 -4.23
CA TRP A 77 0.09 4.27 -4.54
C TRP A 77 1.51 4.76 -4.35
N ARG A 78 2.09 5.31 -5.42
CA ARG A 78 3.35 6.04 -5.40
C ARG A 78 3.09 7.50 -5.71
N SER A 79 3.69 8.38 -4.94
CA SER A 79 3.54 9.82 -5.10
C SER A 79 4.90 10.51 -5.12
N SER A 80 5.04 11.44 -6.05
CA SER A 80 6.18 12.34 -6.23
C SER A 80 5.65 13.73 -6.59
N PRO A 81 6.47 14.80 -6.56
CA PRO A 81 5.98 16.15 -6.82
C PRO A 81 5.40 16.35 -8.22
N GLN A 82 5.86 15.57 -9.20
CA GLN A 82 5.45 15.71 -10.61
C GLN A 82 4.39 14.69 -11.02
N GLN A 83 4.32 13.56 -10.31
CA GLN A 83 3.53 12.44 -10.74
C GLN A 83 3.01 11.60 -9.57
N GLN A 84 1.78 11.14 -9.69
CA GLN A 84 1.20 10.11 -8.84
C GLN A 84 0.76 8.92 -9.69
N ASP A 85 0.97 7.74 -9.14
CA ASP A 85 0.70 6.47 -9.79
C ASP A 85 -0.05 5.59 -8.80
N ILE A 86 -1.31 5.28 -9.13
CA ILE A 86 -2.24 4.56 -8.26
C ILE A 86 -2.75 3.35 -9.01
N VAL A 87 -2.52 2.16 -8.47
CA VAL A 87 -2.96 0.89 -9.05
C VAL A 87 -3.82 0.16 -8.04
N ILE A 88 -5.00 -0.27 -8.49
CA ILE A 88 -5.94 -1.08 -7.72
C ILE A 88 -6.01 -2.46 -8.37
N THR A 89 -5.71 -3.50 -7.59
CA THR A 89 -5.74 -4.89 -8.06
C THR A 89 -6.65 -5.76 -7.21
N HIS A 90 -7.20 -6.79 -7.83
CA HIS A 90 -8.00 -7.82 -7.21
C HIS A 90 -7.35 -9.19 -7.44
N PRO A 91 -7.25 -10.06 -6.42
CA PRO A 91 -6.55 -11.34 -6.53
C PRO A 91 -7.02 -12.23 -7.68
N LEU A 92 -8.31 -12.19 -8.01
CA LEU A 92 -8.93 -13.02 -9.04
C LEU A 92 -9.23 -12.28 -10.34
N ARG A 93 -9.24 -10.95 -10.33
CA ARG A 93 -9.66 -10.13 -11.49
C ARG A 93 -8.50 -9.35 -12.12
N GLY A 94 -7.32 -9.37 -11.51
CA GLY A 94 -6.16 -8.62 -11.99
C GLY A 94 -6.26 -7.13 -11.66
N GLU A 95 -5.77 -6.29 -12.55
CA GLU A 95 -5.86 -4.83 -12.43
C GLU A 95 -7.30 -4.36 -12.63
N LEU A 96 -7.89 -3.76 -11.59
CA LEU A 96 -9.24 -3.18 -11.65
C LEU A 96 -9.19 -1.75 -12.18
N ALA A 97 -8.20 -0.98 -11.72
CA ALA A 97 -8.02 0.39 -12.13
C ALA A 97 -6.56 0.83 -12.04
N HIS A 98 -6.14 1.67 -12.97
CA HIS A 98 -4.85 2.33 -12.96
C HIS A 98 -5.04 3.82 -13.23
N LEU A 99 -4.69 4.65 -12.24
CA LEU A 99 -4.76 6.10 -12.30
C LEU A 99 -3.35 6.69 -12.29
N ASN A 100 -3.01 7.41 -13.37
CA ASN A 100 -1.78 8.17 -13.48
C ASN A 100 -2.10 9.66 -13.50
N ILE A 101 -1.48 10.42 -12.60
CA ILE A 101 -1.75 11.85 -12.43
C ILE A 101 -0.45 12.60 -12.60
N SER A 102 -0.43 13.56 -13.51
CA SER A 102 0.65 14.53 -13.69
C SER A 102 0.13 15.95 -13.48
N ALA A 103 1.00 16.95 -13.61
CA ALA A 103 0.61 18.35 -13.46
C ALA A 103 -0.37 18.85 -14.56
N GLN A 104 -0.41 18.18 -15.73
CA GLN A 104 -1.18 18.64 -16.89
C GLN A 104 -2.34 17.71 -17.24
N VAL A 105 -2.18 16.41 -16.98
CA VAL A 105 -3.13 15.38 -17.37
C VAL A 105 -3.27 14.32 -16.30
N ALA A 106 -4.49 13.86 -16.09
CA ALA A 106 -4.81 12.65 -15.37
C ALA A 106 -5.37 11.63 -16.37
N THR A 107 -4.99 10.37 -16.20
CA THR A 107 -5.45 9.25 -17.02
C THR A 107 -5.93 8.14 -16.10
N ILE A 108 -7.13 7.63 -16.31
CA ILE A 108 -7.64 6.45 -15.63
C ILE A 108 -7.87 5.34 -16.66
N LYS A 109 -7.44 4.13 -16.32
CA LYS A 109 -7.74 2.91 -17.05
C LYS A 109 -8.60 2.02 -16.17
N VAL A 110 -9.76 1.59 -16.66
CA VAL A 110 -10.70 0.70 -15.98
C VAL A 110 -11.20 -0.31 -17.01
N ASP A 111 -11.15 -1.61 -16.68
CA ASP A 111 -11.63 -2.70 -17.56
C ASP A 111 -11.09 -2.66 -19.01
N GLY A 112 -9.87 -2.12 -19.18
CA GLY A 112 -9.21 -1.99 -20.49
C GLY A 112 -9.52 -0.71 -21.27
N GLU A 113 -10.53 0.06 -20.85
CA GLU A 113 -10.82 1.38 -21.39
C GLU A 113 -9.98 2.45 -20.69
N GLN A 114 -9.51 3.44 -21.45
CA GLN A 114 -8.67 4.51 -20.94
C GLN A 114 -9.31 5.86 -21.25
N VAL A 115 -9.50 6.66 -20.20
CA VAL A 115 -10.04 8.02 -20.28
C VAL A 115 -9.04 8.98 -19.68
N GLN A 116 -8.94 10.17 -20.27
CA GLN A 116 -8.05 11.24 -19.81
C GLN A 116 -8.83 12.51 -19.53
N SER A 117 -8.37 13.28 -18.56
CA SER A 117 -8.88 14.61 -18.25
C SER A 117 -7.75 15.52 -17.77
N ARG A 118 -8.03 16.82 -17.68
CA ARG A 118 -7.11 17.81 -17.09
C ARG A 118 -6.96 17.65 -15.58
N SER A 119 -7.90 16.98 -14.92
CA SER A 119 -7.83 16.71 -13.48
C SER A 119 -8.29 15.30 -13.13
N ALA A 120 -7.70 14.71 -12.09
CA ALA A 120 -8.11 13.42 -11.57
C ALA A 120 -9.53 13.46 -10.97
N ARG A 121 -9.95 14.63 -10.47
CA ARG A 121 -11.29 14.83 -9.92
C ARG A 121 -12.37 14.60 -10.98
N ASP A 122 -12.15 15.08 -12.20
CA ASP A 122 -13.12 14.94 -13.28
C ASP A 122 -13.23 13.50 -13.78
N LEU A 123 -12.27 12.62 -13.46
CA LEU A 123 -12.31 11.19 -13.81
C LEU A 123 -13.03 10.34 -12.76
N LEU A 124 -12.94 10.73 -11.48
CA LEU A 124 -13.44 9.92 -10.36
C LEU A 124 -14.91 10.18 -10.00
N TYR A 125 -15.49 11.29 -10.46
CA TYR A 125 -16.87 11.71 -10.13
C TYR A 125 -17.82 11.73 -11.35
N GLN A 126 -17.49 11.00 -12.41
CA GLN A 126 -18.43 10.72 -13.50
C GLN A 126 -19.38 9.59 -13.09
#